data_AF-A0A3D5I1F6-F1
#
_entry.id   AF-A0A3D5I1F6-F1
#
_cell.length_a   1.000
_cell.length_b   1.000
_cell.length_c   1.000
_cell.angle_alpha   90.00
_cell.angle_beta   90.00
_cell.angle_gamma   90.00
#
_symmetry.space_group_name_H-M   'P 1'
#
loop_
_entity.id
_entity.type
_entity.pdbx_description
1 polymer ?
#
loop_
_entity_poly.entity_id
_entity_poly.type
_entity_poly.pdbx_seq_one_letter_code
_entity_poly.pdbx_strand_id
1 'polypeptide(L)'
;DEQVVELSLEGSDPPVQSGRTSFGHRLVAAEVSIPAASAYGDCLASAGVMVNRQQRRQLIADAIAAGASKRDARADLPDELLEELTDLVERPSLIEGSIDDGSLDLPAEVLSTVMRSHQRYVPLYRRSAEVDPLSLQARGCLLPQFLCIANGLDGAEDSIRRGNERVLKARLADAAFFLDADRAVASEQRRAQLSRVTFAEGLGSLLDRCERLEWLAQTLGRCLALDAAAQADACRGAHLCKHDLVSQMVGEFPELQGLMG
;
A
#
# COMPACT_ATOMS: atom_id res chain seq x y z
N ASP A 1 -31.68 25.88 11.86
CA ASP A 1 -31.07 24.83 12.70
C ASP A 1 -32.00 23.66 13.03
N GLU A 2 -33.28 23.91 13.35
CA GLU A 2 -34.21 22.85 13.75
C GLU A 2 -34.99 22.22 12.59
N GLN A 3 -35.13 22.90 11.46
CA GLN A 3 -35.87 22.41 10.29
C GLN A 3 -35.05 21.37 9.52
N VAL A 4 -35.68 20.23 9.21
CA VAL A 4 -35.11 19.22 8.30
C VAL A 4 -35.33 19.70 6.86
N VAL A 5 -34.26 19.72 6.08
CA VAL A 5 -34.34 19.93 4.62
C VAL A 5 -34.65 18.58 3.99
N GLU A 6 -35.80 18.46 3.34
CA GLU A 6 -36.19 17.22 2.67
C GLU A 6 -35.25 16.92 1.50
N LEU A 7 -34.53 15.81 1.62
CA LEU A 7 -33.62 15.28 0.61
C LEU A 7 -33.77 13.76 0.59
N SER A 8 -33.80 13.19 -0.60
CA SER A 8 -33.75 11.74 -0.81
C SER A 8 -32.55 11.40 -1.70
N LEU A 9 -31.70 10.48 -1.26
CA LEU A 9 -30.63 9.91 -2.06
C LEU A 9 -31.12 8.58 -2.63
N GLU A 10 -31.71 8.61 -3.82
CA GLU A 10 -32.27 7.42 -4.47
C GLU A 10 -31.19 6.44 -4.99
N GLY A 11 -29.94 6.89 -5.13
CA GLY A 11 -28.82 6.08 -5.59
C GLY A 11 -28.22 5.15 -4.53
N SER A 12 -28.76 5.12 -3.31
CA SER A 12 -28.36 4.19 -2.25
C SER A 12 -29.37 3.05 -2.11
N ASP A 13 -28.93 1.89 -1.62
CA ASP A 13 -29.81 0.75 -1.31
C ASP A 13 -29.69 0.39 0.19
N PRO A 14 -30.71 0.68 1.01
CA PRO A 14 -31.98 1.34 0.66
C PRO A 14 -31.81 2.86 0.37
N PRO A 15 -32.80 3.51 -0.27
CA PRO A 15 -32.81 4.95 -0.43
C PRO A 15 -32.69 5.66 0.92
N VAL A 16 -31.75 6.60 1.03
CA VAL A 16 -31.52 7.35 2.27
C VAL A 16 -32.36 8.63 2.24
N GLN A 17 -33.26 8.79 3.21
CA GLN A 17 -34.03 10.01 3.39
C GLN A 17 -33.45 10.89 4.50
N SER A 18 -33.46 12.20 4.28
CA SER A 18 -33.13 13.18 5.30
C SER A 18 -34.05 13.03 6.50
N GLY A 19 -33.49 13.04 7.70
CA GLY A 19 -34.25 12.95 8.94
C GLY A 19 -33.47 13.50 10.11
N ARG A 20 -33.97 13.22 11.30
CA ARG A 20 -33.32 13.59 12.58
C ARG A 20 -32.61 12.41 13.22
N THR A 21 -32.38 11.37 12.44
CA THR A 21 -31.79 10.12 12.89
C THR A 21 -30.47 9.93 12.16
N SER A 22 -29.44 9.60 12.92
CA SER A 22 -28.17 9.11 12.43
C SER A 22 -27.78 7.84 13.18
N PHE A 23 -26.59 7.31 12.92
CA PHE A 23 -26.08 6.11 13.59
C PHE A 23 -24.74 6.42 14.25
N GLY A 24 -24.55 5.88 15.45
CA GLY A 24 -23.26 5.89 16.13
C GLY A 24 -22.25 4.95 15.49
N HIS A 25 -21.16 4.69 16.20
CA HIS A 25 -20.05 3.87 15.71
C HIS A 25 -20.53 2.53 15.13
N ARG A 26 -20.06 2.14 13.93
CA ARG A 26 -20.58 0.99 13.16
C ARG A 26 -20.67 -0.36 13.91
N LEU A 27 -19.79 -0.57 14.89
CA LEU A 27 -19.76 -1.82 15.69
C LEU A 27 -20.82 -1.85 16.80
N VAL A 28 -21.37 -0.68 17.16
CA VAL A 28 -22.48 -0.55 18.10
C VAL A 28 -23.79 -0.33 17.34
N ALA A 29 -23.74 0.44 16.24
CA ALA A 29 -24.85 0.77 15.34
C ALA A 29 -26.09 1.31 16.06
N ALA A 30 -25.90 2.01 17.18
CA ALA A 30 -27.00 2.61 17.92
C ALA A 30 -27.57 3.81 17.18
N GLU A 31 -28.90 3.90 17.12
CA GLU A 31 -29.61 5.06 16.58
C GLU A 31 -29.34 6.30 17.44
N VAL A 32 -29.04 7.43 16.79
CA VAL A 32 -28.76 8.71 17.44
C VAL A 32 -29.72 9.76 16.93
N SER A 33 -30.50 10.36 17.83
CA SER A 33 -31.37 11.48 17.47
C SER A 33 -30.59 12.81 17.45
N ILE A 34 -30.78 13.60 16.39
CA ILE A 34 -30.13 14.87 16.14
C ILE A 34 -31.16 16.01 16.31
N PRO A 35 -31.16 16.71 17.46
CA PRO A 35 -32.17 17.72 17.78
C PRO A 35 -31.97 19.05 17.04
N ALA A 36 -30.80 19.31 16.48
CA ALA A 36 -30.54 20.46 15.63
C ALA A 36 -29.28 20.18 14.80
N ALA A 37 -29.15 20.84 13.64
CA ALA A 37 -27.97 20.70 12.79
C ALA A 37 -26.65 20.99 13.55
N SER A 38 -26.66 21.98 14.45
CA SER A 38 -25.51 22.34 15.28
C SER A 38 -25.12 21.27 16.31
N ALA A 39 -26.07 20.42 16.73
CA ALA A 39 -25.82 19.34 17.69
C ALA A 39 -25.24 18.08 17.03
N TYR A 40 -25.18 18.02 15.69
CA TYR A 40 -24.77 16.83 14.95
C TYR A 40 -23.41 16.28 15.39
N GLY A 41 -22.40 17.15 15.49
CA GLY A 41 -21.05 16.78 15.90
C GLY A 41 -21.00 16.19 17.31
N ASP A 42 -21.63 16.85 18.28
CA ASP A 42 -21.61 16.45 19.69
C ASP A 42 -22.41 15.16 19.93
N CYS A 43 -23.56 15.01 19.27
CA CYS A 43 -24.38 13.80 19.32
C CYS A 43 -23.61 12.59 18.77
N LEU A 44 -22.96 12.73 17.62
CA LEU A 44 -22.17 11.64 17.03
C LEU A 44 -20.88 11.36 17.81
N ALA A 45 -20.21 12.39 18.34
CA ALA A 45 -19.05 12.20 19.21
C ALA A 45 -19.41 11.40 20.47
N SER A 46 -20.55 11.71 21.10
CA SER A 46 -21.09 10.97 22.25
C SER A 46 -21.44 9.51 21.90
N ALA A 47 -21.79 9.26 20.64
CA ALA A 47 -22.03 7.93 20.09
C ALA A 47 -20.77 7.25 19.51
N GLY A 48 -19.59 7.82 19.76
CA GLY A 48 -18.30 7.25 19.40
C GLY A 48 -17.86 7.47 17.94
N VAL A 49 -18.35 8.52 17.27
CA VAL A 49 -17.99 8.86 15.89
C VAL A 49 -17.32 10.23 15.83
N MET A 50 -16.11 10.29 15.27
CA MET A 50 -15.41 11.53 14.99
C MET A 50 -15.77 12.04 13.59
N VAL A 51 -16.73 12.96 13.54
CA VAL A 51 -17.28 13.51 12.28
C VAL A 51 -16.27 14.39 11.53
N ASN A 52 -15.50 15.20 12.26
CA ASN A 52 -14.58 16.14 11.63
C ASN A 52 -13.38 15.40 11.05
N ARG A 53 -13.38 15.24 9.73
CA ARG A 53 -12.33 14.56 8.97
C ARG A 53 -10.94 15.14 9.22
N GLN A 54 -10.80 16.46 9.29
CA GLN A 54 -9.50 17.11 9.51
C GLN A 54 -8.94 16.83 10.91
N GLN A 55 -9.79 16.84 11.94
CA GLN A 55 -9.41 16.47 13.29
C GLN A 55 -8.99 15.00 13.36
N ARG A 56 -9.73 14.11 12.69
CA ARG A 56 -9.40 12.68 12.61
C ARG A 56 -8.06 12.45 11.91
N ARG A 57 -7.82 13.11 10.78
CA ARG A 57 -6.54 13.07 10.05
C ARG A 57 -5.37 13.49 10.95
N GLN A 58 -5.53 14.62 11.65
CA GLN A 58 -4.50 15.13 12.56
C GLN A 58 -4.24 14.15 13.71
N LEU A 59 -5.29 13.62 14.33
CA LEU A 59 -5.18 12.64 15.42
C LEU A 59 -4.43 11.38 14.97
N ILE A 60 -4.73 10.86 13.78
CA ILE A 60 -4.04 9.69 13.21
C ILE A 60 -2.57 10.01 12.96
N ALA A 61 -2.26 11.15 12.33
CA ALA A 61 -0.90 11.56 12.04
C ALA A 61 -0.07 11.70 13.33
N ASP A 62 -0.62 12.35 14.35
CA ASP A 62 0.03 12.54 15.65
C ASP A 62 0.25 11.21 16.38
N ALA A 63 -0.74 10.30 16.34
CA ALA A 63 -0.63 8.98 16.93
C ALA A 63 0.48 8.15 16.27
N ILE A 64 0.52 8.13 14.93
CA ILE A 64 1.56 7.42 14.17
C ILE A 64 2.95 8.01 14.44
N ALA A 65 3.07 9.34 14.41
CA ALA A 65 4.33 10.03 14.69
C ALA A 65 4.84 9.72 16.11
N ALA A 66 3.96 9.74 17.11
CA ALA A 66 4.30 9.37 18.48
C ALA A 66 4.68 7.88 18.60
N GLY A 67 3.96 6.99 17.91
CA GLY A 67 4.25 5.55 17.88
C GLY A 67 5.62 5.22 17.25
N ALA A 68 5.99 5.93 16.18
CA ALA A 68 7.29 5.81 15.53
C ALA A 68 8.42 6.40 16.39
N SER A 69 8.20 7.59 16.98
CA SER A 69 9.18 8.25 17.84
C SER A 69 9.54 7.42 19.08
N LYS A 70 8.57 6.73 19.70
CA LYS A 70 8.80 5.78 20.81
C LYS A 70 9.78 4.65 20.45
N ARG A 71 10.01 4.39 19.16
CA ARG A 71 10.88 3.32 18.64
C ARG A 71 12.16 3.84 17.99
N ASP A 72 12.40 5.14 18.08
CA ASP A 72 13.45 5.81 17.29
C ASP A 72 13.37 5.42 15.80
N ALA A 73 12.15 5.47 15.28
CA ALA A 73 11.82 5.06 13.92
C ALA A 73 11.19 6.20 13.12
N ARG A 74 11.25 6.08 11.80
CA ARG A 74 10.52 6.87 10.83
C ARG A 74 9.36 6.04 10.28
N ALA A 75 8.14 6.55 10.41
CA ALA A 75 6.97 5.97 9.78
C ALA A 75 7.01 6.18 8.26
N ASP A 76 6.80 5.11 7.50
CA ASP A 76 6.56 5.16 6.06
C ASP A 76 5.07 5.44 5.80
N LEU A 77 4.70 6.71 5.95
CA LEU A 77 3.32 7.19 5.84
C LEU A 77 3.23 8.25 4.73
N PRO A 78 3.05 7.84 3.46
CA PRO A 78 2.72 8.77 2.39
C PRO A 78 1.33 9.39 2.63
N ASP A 79 1.11 10.59 2.09
CA ASP A 79 -0.13 11.35 2.29
C ASP A 79 -1.38 10.57 1.84
N GLU A 80 -1.29 9.88 0.69
CA GLU A 80 -2.36 9.01 0.17
C GLU A 80 -2.80 7.93 1.18
N LEU A 81 -1.84 7.29 1.86
CA LEU A 81 -2.15 6.31 2.90
C LEU A 81 -2.79 6.98 4.12
N LEU A 82 -2.35 8.18 4.51
CA LEU A 82 -2.97 8.92 5.61
C LEU A 82 -4.42 9.31 5.29
N GLU A 83 -4.70 9.71 4.04
CA GLU A 83 -6.06 10.00 3.59
C GLU A 83 -6.93 8.74 3.65
N GLU A 84 -6.45 7.60 3.13
CA GLU A 84 -7.17 6.32 3.22
C GLU A 84 -7.45 5.92 4.68
N LEU A 85 -6.44 5.96 5.54
CA LEU A 85 -6.60 5.63 6.97
C LEU A 85 -7.62 6.54 7.65
N THR A 86 -7.65 7.82 7.27
CA THR A 86 -8.62 8.80 7.80
C THR A 86 -10.05 8.44 7.40
N ASP A 87 -10.26 7.91 6.20
CA ASP A 87 -11.60 7.61 5.69
C ASP A 87 -12.08 6.19 6.04
N LEU A 88 -11.17 5.28 6.42
CA LEU A 88 -11.50 3.91 6.84
C LEU A 88 -12.08 3.81 8.25
N VAL A 89 -11.88 4.82 9.10
CA VAL A 89 -12.20 4.73 10.54
C VAL A 89 -13.08 5.88 11.00
N GLU A 90 -14.00 5.58 11.90
CA GLU A 90 -14.90 6.56 12.55
C GLU A 90 -14.31 7.04 13.88
N ARG A 91 -13.58 6.18 14.58
CA ARG A 91 -12.90 6.46 15.84
C ARG A 91 -11.51 5.80 15.83
N PRO A 92 -10.45 6.52 15.45
CA PRO A 92 -9.14 5.91 15.26
C PRO A 92 -8.53 5.48 16.60
N SER A 93 -7.98 4.28 16.63
CA SER A 93 -7.07 3.81 17.68
C SER A 93 -5.79 3.25 17.06
N LEU A 94 -4.64 3.64 17.60
CA LEU A 94 -3.36 3.13 17.15
C LEU A 94 -3.13 1.75 17.74
N ILE A 95 -2.96 0.76 16.85
CA ILE A 95 -2.54 -0.59 17.21
C ILE A 95 -1.14 -0.79 16.66
N GLU A 96 -0.34 -1.49 17.44
CA GLU A 96 1.00 -1.88 17.04
C GLU A 96 1.04 -3.39 16.90
N GLY A 97 1.59 -3.89 15.81
CA GLY A 97 1.85 -5.31 15.60
C GLY A 97 3.32 -5.56 15.31
N SER A 98 3.65 -6.84 15.18
CA SER A 98 4.98 -7.31 14.83
C SER A 98 4.93 -8.43 13.79
N ILE A 99 5.99 -8.53 12.99
CA ILE A 99 6.24 -9.66 12.09
C ILE A 99 7.31 -10.59 12.68
N ASP A 100 7.32 -11.83 12.22
CA ASP A 100 8.35 -12.80 12.58
C ASP A 100 9.73 -12.34 12.05
N ASP A 101 10.82 -12.66 12.76
CA ASP A 101 12.18 -12.23 12.36
C ASP A 101 12.55 -12.70 10.96
N GLY A 102 12.13 -13.91 10.56
CA GLY A 102 12.37 -14.45 9.22
C GLY A 102 11.69 -13.65 8.10
N SER A 103 10.64 -12.88 8.40
CA SER A 103 10.04 -11.97 7.42
C SER A 103 11.00 -10.84 7.00
N LEU A 104 11.96 -10.48 7.85
CA LEU A 104 12.98 -9.47 7.52
C LEU A 104 14.02 -9.97 6.51
N ASP A 105 13.97 -11.23 6.10
CA ASP A 105 14.79 -11.74 4.99
C ASP A 105 14.21 -11.37 3.61
N LEU A 106 12.95 -10.89 3.57
CA LEU A 106 12.37 -10.29 2.37
C LEU A 106 12.94 -8.88 2.11
N PRO A 107 12.99 -8.45 0.84
CA PRO A 107 13.32 -7.07 0.50
C PRO A 107 12.40 -6.06 1.19
N ALA A 108 12.95 -4.89 1.54
CA ALA A 108 12.20 -3.84 2.24
C ALA A 108 11.00 -3.35 1.41
N GLU A 109 11.16 -3.32 0.09
CA GLU A 109 10.14 -2.92 -0.88
C GLU A 109 8.94 -3.87 -0.83
N VAL A 110 9.17 -5.18 -0.69
CA VAL A 110 8.13 -6.20 -0.56
C VAL A 110 7.38 -6.01 0.75
N LEU A 111 8.12 -5.89 1.87
CA LEU A 111 7.51 -5.67 3.18
C LEU A 111 6.66 -4.39 3.20
N SER A 112 7.21 -3.29 2.72
CA SER A 112 6.53 -2.00 2.67
C SER A 112 5.29 -2.07 1.77
N THR A 113 5.37 -2.69 0.60
CA THR A 113 4.24 -2.82 -0.33
C THR A 113 3.12 -3.68 0.25
N VAL A 114 3.45 -4.85 0.81
CA VAL A 114 2.45 -5.73 1.46
C VAL A 114 1.77 -5.02 2.62
N MET A 115 2.54 -4.32 3.46
CA MET A 115 1.99 -3.56 4.60
C MET A 115 1.10 -2.42 4.13
N ARG A 116 1.57 -1.56 3.21
CA ARG A 116 0.84 -0.35 2.80
C ARG A 116 -0.33 -0.68 1.87
N SER A 117 -0.06 -1.23 0.70
CA SER A 117 -1.07 -1.40 -0.36
C SER A 117 -2.12 -2.45 0.00
N HIS A 118 -1.71 -3.57 0.59
CA HIS A 118 -2.64 -4.67 0.83
C HIS A 118 -3.35 -4.57 2.19
N GLN A 119 -2.68 -4.01 3.20
CA GLN A 119 -3.17 -4.03 4.59
C GLN A 119 -3.39 -2.65 5.22
N ARG A 120 -2.93 -1.56 4.61
CA ARG A 120 -3.02 -0.19 5.15
C ARG A 120 -2.33 -0.10 6.50
N TYR A 121 -1.19 -0.77 6.62
CA TYR A 121 -0.29 -0.68 7.75
C TYR A 121 0.83 0.30 7.42
N VAL A 122 1.46 0.81 8.47
CA VAL A 122 2.55 1.78 8.40
C VAL A 122 3.85 1.08 8.80
N PRO A 123 4.73 0.76 7.83
CA PRO A 123 6.06 0.26 8.10
C PRO A 123 6.88 1.26 8.91
N LEU A 124 7.78 0.73 9.74
CA LEU A 124 8.70 1.55 10.53
C LEU A 124 10.14 1.33 10.07
N TYR A 125 10.71 2.35 9.45
CA TYR A 125 12.13 2.39 9.13
C TYR A 125 12.93 2.84 10.34
N ARG A 126 14.10 2.25 10.56
CA ARG A 126 15.05 2.75 11.56
C ARG A 126 15.47 4.16 11.17
N ARG A 127 15.59 5.06 12.15
CA ARG A 127 15.90 6.47 11.87
C ARG A 127 17.25 6.69 11.21
N SER A 128 18.22 5.83 11.50
CA SER A 128 19.56 5.85 10.91
C SER A 128 19.66 5.08 9.59
N ALA A 129 18.57 4.51 9.08
CA ALA A 129 18.61 3.71 7.87
C ALA A 129 18.81 4.61 6.64
N GLU A 130 19.84 4.30 5.85
CA GLU A 130 19.88 4.72 4.46
C GLU A 130 18.96 3.79 3.66
N VAL A 131 18.00 4.38 2.96
CA VAL A 131 17.09 3.62 2.09
C VAL A 131 17.70 3.61 0.70
N ASP A 132 18.39 2.53 0.38
CA ASP A 132 18.81 2.22 -0.99
C ASP A 132 17.81 1.22 -1.59
N PRO A 133 16.97 1.65 -2.56
CA PRO A 133 15.97 0.78 -3.18
C PRO A 133 16.59 -0.36 -4.01
N LEU A 134 17.89 -0.31 -4.28
CA LEU A 134 18.63 -1.37 -4.97
C LEU A 134 19.32 -2.34 -4.02
N SER A 135 19.34 -2.04 -2.71
CA SER A 135 19.92 -2.93 -1.70
C SER A 135 19.10 -4.20 -1.50
N LEU A 136 17.78 -4.11 -1.71
CA LEU A 136 16.80 -5.20 -1.54
C LEU A 136 16.93 -5.90 -0.17
N GLN A 137 17.26 -5.15 0.88
CA GLN A 137 17.47 -5.66 2.23
C GLN A 137 16.57 -4.95 3.22
N ALA A 138 15.80 -5.71 4.02
CA ALA A 138 15.03 -5.17 5.14
C ALA A 138 15.84 -5.13 6.45
N ARG A 139 16.78 -6.06 6.65
CA ARG A 139 17.60 -6.09 7.85
C ARG A 139 18.47 -4.83 7.94
N GLY A 140 18.44 -4.19 9.10
CA GLY A 140 19.19 -2.96 9.35
C GLY A 140 18.51 -1.69 8.85
N CYS A 141 17.44 -1.78 8.05
CA CYS A 141 16.69 -0.61 7.59
C CYS A 141 15.25 -0.57 8.14
N LEU A 142 14.58 -1.71 8.29
CA LEU A 142 13.23 -1.82 8.87
C LEU A 142 13.26 -2.36 10.30
N LEU A 143 12.23 -2.00 11.07
CA LEU A 143 11.87 -2.65 12.31
C LEU A 143 10.85 -3.77 12.04
N PRO A 144 10.83 -4.84 12.86
CA PRO A 144 9.78 -5.86 12.77
C PRO A 144 8.43 -5.34 13.26
N GLN A 145 8.38 -4.19 13.93
CA GLN A 145 7.14 -3.56 14.33
C GLN A 145 6.52 -2.74 13.20
N PHE A 146 5.20 -2.76 13.13
CA PHE A 146 4.41 -1.91 12.26
C PHE A 146 3.27 -1.28 13.07
N LEU A 147 2.72 -0.20 12.53
CA LEU A 147 1.55 0.47 13.11
C LEU A 147 0.34 0.27 12.20
N CYS A 148 -0.84 0.16 12.78
CA CYS A 148 -2.10 0.22 12.04
C CYS A 148 -3.14 1.02 12.82
N ILE A 149 -4.08 1.60 12.10
CA ILE A 149 -5.20 2.34 12.70
C ILE A 149 -6.41 1.43 12.69
N ALA A 150 -6.95 1.16 13.87
CA ALA A 150 -8.14 0.37 14.05
C ALA A 150 -9.38 1.25 14.28
N ASN A 151 -10.53 0.69 13.93
CA ASN A 151 -11.86 1.22 14.23
C ASN A 151 -12.56 0.31 15.26
N GLY A 152 -11.81 -0.12 16.27
CA GLY A 152 -12.22 -1.10 17.27
C GLY A 152 -12.87 -0.45 18.49
N LEU A 153 -13.63 -1.25 19.25
CA LEU A 153 -14.11 -0.86 20.57
C LEU A 153 -12.98 -0.98 21.60
N ASP A 154 -13.10 -0.23 22.70
CA ASP A 154 -12.16 -0.26 23.81
C ASP A 154 -12.04 -1.69 24.37
N GLY A 155 -10.80 -2.17 24.61
CA GLY A 155 -10.53 -3.53 25.11
C GLY A 155 -10.38 -4.60 24.03
N ALA A 156 -10.55 -4.27 22.74
CA ALA A 156 -10.35 -5.19 21.62
C ALA A 156 -8.91 -5.16 21.05
N GLU A 157 -8.00 -4.35 21.61
CA GLU A 157 -6.69 -4.04 21.03
C GLU A 157 -5.86 -5.30 20.78
N ASP A 158 -5.81 -6.21 21.74
CA ASP A 158 -5.04 -7.45 21.64
C ASP A 158 -5.62 -8.43 20.60
N SER A 159 -6.95 -8.46 20.47
CA SER A 159 -7.61 -9.29 19.47
C SER A 159 -7.32 -8.77 18.07
N ILE A 160 -7.42 -7.44 17.88
CA ILE A 160 -7.13 -6.76 16.63
C ILE A 160 -5.66 -6.93 16.25
N ARG A 161 -4.74 -6.75 17.21
CA ARG A 161 -3.29 -6.97 17.01
C ARG A 161 -3.02 -8.37 16.47
N ARG A 162 -3.44 -9.42 17.17
CA ARG A 162 -3.21 -10.82 16.74
C ARG A 162 -3.85 -11.13 15.40
N GLY A 163 -5.04 -10.56 15.13
CA GLY A 163 -5.72 -10.68 13.85
C GLY A 163 -4.88 -10.12 12.70
N ASN A 164 -4.40 -8.89 12.86
CA ASN A 164 -3.58 -8.19 11.87
C ASN A 164 -2.22 -8.87 11.66
N GLU A 165 -1.56 -9.30 12.73
CA GLU A 165 -0.29 -10.05 12.65
C GLU A 165 -0.45 -11.36 11.88
N ARG A 166 -1.53 -12.12 12.16
CA ARG A 166 -1.82 -13.38 11.45
C ARG A 166 -2.07 -13.15 9.95
N VAL A 167 -2.82 -12.10 9.60
CA VAL A 167 -3.09 -11.77 8.19
C VAL A 167 -1.80 -11.34 7.49
N LEU A 168 -1.00 -10.50 8.12
CA LEU A 168 0.27 -10.05 7.57
C LEU A 168 1.24 -11.21 7.35
N LYS A 169 1.35 -12.11 8.34
CA LYS A 169 2.18 -13.31 8.24
C LYS A 169 1.84 -14.16 7.02
N ALA A 170 0.55 -14.40 6.76
CA ALA A 170 0.12 -15.16 5.59
C ALA A 170 0.53 -14.45 4.28
N ARG A 171 0.31 -13.14 4.18
CA ARG A 171 0.68 -12.35 3.00
C ARG A 171 2.18 -12.29 2.75
N LEU A 172 2.98 -12.23 3.81
CA LEU A 172 4.45 -12.25 3.69
C LEU A 172 4.97 -13.63 3.30
N ALA A 173 4.30 -14.71 3.73
CA ALA A 173 4.62 -16.06 3.28
C ALA A 173 4.32 -16.23 1.77
N ASP A 174 3.20 -15.69 1.28
CA ASP A 174 2.90 -15.68 -0.16
C ASP A 174 3.97 -14.91 -0.94
N ALA A 175 4.35 -13.72 -0.48
CA ALA A 175 5.41 -12.93 -1.10
C ALA A 175 6.77 -13.66 -1.13
N ALA A 176 7.13 -14.35 -0.04
CA ALA A 176 8.33 -15.17 0.01
C ALA A 176 8.30 -16.30 -1.02
N PHE A 177 7.17 -16.98 -1.15
CA PHE A 177 6.98 -18.04 -2.14
C PHE A 177 7.19 -17.54 -3.58
N PHE A 178 6.58 -16.40 -3.94
CA PHE A 178 6.75 -15.83 -5.28
C PHE A 178 8.19 -15.40 -5.54
N LEU A 179 8.85 -14.79 -4.56
CA LEU A 179 10.25 -14.38 -4.68
C LEU A 179 11.18 -15.59 -4.89
N ASP A 180 10.99 -16.66 -4.12
CA ASP A 180 11.79 -17.88 -4.26
C ASP A 180 11.56 -18.55 -5.61
N ALA A 181 10.31 -18.61 -6.07
CA ALA A 181 9.98 -19.13 -7.39
C ALA A 181 10.63 -18.30 -8.51
N ASP A 182 10.68 -16.98 -8.36
CA ASP A 182 11.34 -16.12 -9.33
C ASP A 182 12.87 -16.23 -9.29
N ARG A 183 13.48 -16.44 -8.12
CA ARG A 183 14.94 -16.65 -8.02
C ARG A 183 15.40 -17.98 -8.62
N ALA A 184 14.50 -18.94 -8.79
CA ALA A 184 14.79 -20.22 -9.44
C ALA A 184 14.97 -20.12 -10.97
N VAL A 185 14.55 -19.01 -11.58
CA VAL A 185 14.61 -18.79 -13.04
C VAL A 185 15.47 -17.58 -13.34
N ALA A 186 16.48 -17.75 -14.20
CA ALA A 186 17.32 -16.64 -14.63
C ALA A 186 16.48 -15.61 -15.41
N SER A 187 16.67 -14.32 -15.14
CA SER A 187 15.92 -13.24 -15.79
C SER A 187 15.94 -13.36 -17.33
N GLU A 188 17.08 -13.70 -17.94
CA GLU A 188 17.22 -13.90 -19.39
C GLU A 188 16.26 -14.96 -19.97
N GLN A 189 15.91 -15.98 -19.18
CA GLN A 189 14.98 -17.03 -19.62
C GLN A 189 13.52 -16.55 -19.66
N ARG A 190 13.21 -15.40 -19.02
CA ARG A 190 11.88 -14.79 -19.05
C ARG A 190 11.55 -14.10 -20.36
N ARG A 191 12.56 -13.70 -21.14
CA ARG A 191 12.38 -12.91 -22.37
C ARG A 191 11.35 -13.50 -23.33
N ALA A 192 11.43 -14.81 -23.59
CA ALA A 192 10.51 -15.49 -24.52
C ALA A 192 9.05 -15.44 -24.04
N GLN A 193 8.81 -15.35 -22.73
CA GLN A 193 7.47 -15.30 -22.16
C GLN A 193 6.76 -13.97 -22.45
N LEU A 194 7.52 -12.89 -22.72
CA LEU A 194 6.96 -11.59 -23.12
C LEU A 194 6.12 -11.67 -24.41
N SER A 195 6.34 -12.70 -25.24
CA SER A 195 5.51 -12.95 -26.44
C SER A 195 4.05 -13.25 -26.11
N ARG A 196 3.75 -13.69 -24.89
CA ARG A 196 2.41 -14.05 -24.43
C ARG A 196 1.60 -12.86 -23.93
N VAL A 197 2.23 -11.71 -23.73
CA VAL A 197 1.60 -10.51 -23.18
C VAL A 197 1.39 -9.50 -24.29
N THR A 198 0.13 -9.23 -24.64
CA THR A 198 -0.22 -8.20 -25.62
C THR A 198 0.21 -6.82 -25.11
N PHE A 199 0.98 -6.08 -25.90
CA PHE A 199 1.36 -4.71 -25.57
C PHE A 199 0.24 -3.73 -25.96
N ALA A 200 -0.18 -3.77 -27.23
CA ALA A 200 -1.28 -2.98 -27.75
C ALA A 200 -1.77 -3.57 -29.07
N GLU A 201 -3.05 -3.37 -29.38
CA GLU A 201 -3.65 -3.80 -30.64
C GLU A 201 -2.89 -3.19 -31.83
N GLY A 202 -2.58 -4.02 -32.83
CA GLY A 202 -1.78 -3.64 -33.99
C GLY A 202 -0.28 -3.44 -33.73
N LEU A 203 0.18 -3.40 -32.47
CA LEU A 203 1.60 -3.22 -32.10
C LEU A 203 2.26 -4.49 -31.54
N GLY A 204 1.50 -5.58 -31.42
CA GLY A 204 1.99 -6.90 -31.03
C GLY A 204 2.17 -7.08 -29.52
N SER A 205 3.08 -7.97 -29.16
CA SER A 205 3.42 -8.38 -27.81
C SER A 205 4.43 -7.46 -27.11
N LEU A 206 4.66 -7.69 -25.82
CA LEU A 206 5.78 -7.07 -25.10
C LEU A 206 7.14 -7.49 -25.66
N LEU A 207 7.27 -8.71 -26.19
CA LEU A 207 8.51 -9.11 -26.86
C LEU A 207 8.77 -8.25 -28.09
N ASP A 208 7.75 -8.06 -28.95
CA ASP A 208 7.86 -7.20 -30.14
C ASP A 208 8.25 -5.77 -29.76
N ARG A 209 7.72 -5.27 -28.64
CA ARG A 209 8.12 -3.97 -28.10
C ARG A 209 9.58 -3.95 -27.67
N CYS A 210 10.05 -4.97 -26.97
CA CYS A 210 11.45 -5.02 -26.50
C CYS A 210 12.43 -5.14 -27.67
N GLU A 211 12.10 -5.90 -28.72
CA GLU A 211 12.90 -5.96 -29.96
C GLU A 211 12.99 -4.59 -30.65
N ARG A 212 11.88 -3.85 -30.70
CA ARG A 212 11.90 -2.46 -31.20
C ARG A 212 12.78 -1.55 -30.33
N LEU A 213 12.74 -1.70 -29.00
CA LEU A 213 13.60 -0.92 -28.08
C LEU A 213 15.08 -1.25 -28.28
N GLU A 214 15.44 -2.52 -28.47
CA GLU A 214 16.81 -2.95 -28.74
C GLU A 214 17.31 -2.39 -30.07
N TRP A 215 16.48 -2.43 -31.13
CA TRP A 215 16.80 -1.79 -32.41
C TRP A 215 16.99 -0.27 -32.30
N LEU A 216 16.14 0.40 -31.51
CA LEU A 216 16.27 1.83 -31.24
C LEU A 216 17.56 2.15 -30.47
N ALA A 217 17.88 1.38 -29.42
CA ALA A 217 19.12 1.55 -28.66
C ALA A 217 20.37 1.41 -29.54
N GLN A 218 20.37 0.42 -30.44
CA GLN A 218 21.45 0.23 -31.42
C GLN A 218 21.56 1.39 -32.41
N THR A 219 20.42 1.91 -32.88
CA THR A 219 20.39 3.00 -33.86
C THR A 219 20.83 4.31 -33.23
N LEU A 220 20.29 4.65 -32.06
CA LEU A 220 20.63 5.86 -31.33
C LEU A 220 22.10 5.86 -30.90
N GLY A 221 22.62 4.74 -30.39
CA GLY A 221 24.01 4.68 -29.98
C GLY A 221 25.01 4.92 -31.13
N ARG A 222 24.70 4.44 -32.35
CA ARG A 222 25.46 4.79 -33.56
C ARG A 222 25.35 6.26 -33.92
N CYS A 223 24.14 6.83 -33.91
CA CYS A 223 23.92 8.25 -34.23
C CYS A 223 24.62 9.19 -33.24
N LEU A 224 24.71 8.79 -31.97
CA LEU A 224 25.38 9.54 -30.90
C LEU A 224 26.89 9.24 -30.81
N ALA A 225 27.40 8.33 -31.65
CA ALA A 225 28.79 7.88 -31.62
C ALA A 225 29.25 7.41 -30.23
N LEU A 226 28.40 6.63 -29.54
CA LEU A 226 28.76 5.99 -28.28
C LEU A 226 29.96 5.06 -28.49
N ASP A 227 30.82 4.96 -27.49
CA ASP A 227 31.87 3.96 -27.51
C ASP A 227 31.30 2.53 -27.47
N ALA A 228 32.14 1.55 -27.79
CA ALA A 228 31.71 0.16 -27.91
C ALA A 228 31.13 -0.42 -26.60
N ALA A 229 31.62 0.03 -25.43
CA ALA A 229 31.15 -0.46 -24.14
C ALA A 229 29.77 0.10 -23.84
N ALA A 230 29.59 1.43 -23.94
CA ALA A 230 28.32 2.09 -23.76
C ALA A 230 27.24 1.60 -24.75
N GLN A 231 27.63 1.33 -26.00
CA GLN A 231 26.73 0.74 -26.99
C GLN A 231 26.28 -0.67 -26.60
N ALA A 232 27.20 -1.51 -26.12
CA ALA A 232 26.89 -2.87 -25.69
C ALA A 232 25.97 -2.88 -24.46
N ASP A 233 26.24 -2.03 -23.48
CA ASP A 233 25.44 -1.89 -22.27
C ASP A 233 24.03 -1.37 -22.58
N ALA A 234 23.90 -0.39 -23.47
CA ALA A 234 22.59 0.12 -23.90
C ALA A 234 21.75 -0.96 -24.60
N CYS A 235 22.35 -1.73 -25.50
CA CYS A 235 21.67 -2.85 -26.17
C CYS A 235 21.28 -3.94 -25.17
N ARG A 236 22.19 -4.30 -24.25
CA ARG A 236 21.91 -5.30 -23.20
C ARG A 236 20.81 -4.83 -22.25
N GLY A 237 20.79 -3.56 -21.86
CA GLY A 237 19.72 -2.98 -21.06
C GLY A 237 18.37 -3.06 -21.77
N ALA A 238 18.31 -2.73 -23.06
CA ALA A 238 17.10 -2.88 -23.87
C ALA A 238 16.68 -4.35 -24.04
N HIS A 239 17.63 -5.27 -24.15
CA HIS A 239 17.38 -6.70 -24.27
C HIS A 239 16.73 -7.30 -23.01
N LEU A 240 17.20 -6.86 -21.84
CA LEU A 240 16.75 -7.34 -20.52
C LEU A 240 15.53 -6.58 -20.00
N CYS A 241 15.14 -5.49 -20.65
CA CYS A 241 14.04 -4.67 -20.14
C CYS A 241 12.73 -5.47 -20.14
N LYS A 242 11.87 -5.17 -19.16
CA LYS A 242 10.51 -5.73 -19.05
C LYS A 242 10.42 -7.20 -18.67
N HIS A 243 11.54 -7.90 -18.41
CA HIS A 243 11.51 -9.27 -17.88
C HIS A 243 10.72 -9.38 -16.57
N ASP A 244 10.72 -8.31 -15.78
CA ASP A 244 9.97 -8.20 -14.53
C ASP A 244 8.46 -8.40 -14.76
N LEU A 245 7.91 -7.99 -15.90
CA LEU A 245 6.46 -8.06 -16.22
C LEU A 245 5.90 -9.47 -16.38
N VAL A 246 6.76 -10.48 -16.42
CA VAL A 246 6.39 -11.90 -16.47
C VAL A 246 6.94 -12.68 -15.28
N SER A 247 7.44 -11.97 -14.26
CA SER A 247 7.77 -12.54 -12.96
C SER A 247 6.48 -12.79 -12.16
N GLN A 248 6.50 -13.77 -11.26
CA GLN A 248 5.36 -14.01 -10.37
C GLN A 248 5.23 -12.88 -9.34
N MET A 249 6.34 -12.31 -8.89
CA MET A 249 6.38 -11.16 -7.99
C MET A 249 5.62 -9.98 -8.56
N VAL A 250 5.86 -9.56 -9.80
CA VAL A 250 5.11 -8.44 -10.41
C VAL A 250 3.68 -8.83 -10.76
N GLY A 251 3.45 -10.13 -11.05
CA GLY A 251 2.09 -10.65 -11.24
C GLY A 251 1.21 -10.49 -10.01
N GLU A 252 1.73 -10.78 -8.82
CA GLU A 252 1.01 -10.63 -7.55
C GLU A 252 1.10 -9.20 -6.97
N PHE A 253 2.23 -8.52 -7.17
CA PHE A 253 2.52 -7.18 -6.66
C PHE A 253 2.93 -6.22 -7.80
N PRO A 254 1.97 -5.72 -8.61
CA PRO A 254 2.26 -4.84 -9.73
C PRO A 254 3.00 -3.54 -9.36
N GLU A 255 2.85 -3.08 -8.12
CA GLU A 255 3.54 -1.90 -7.57
C GLU A 255 5.06 -2.07 -7.52
N LEU A 256 5.55 -3.31 -7.59
CA LEU A 256 6.97 -3.64 -7.59
C LEU A 256 7.60 -3.68 -8.99
N GLN A 257 6.81 -3.40 -10.03
CA GLN A 257 7.28 -3.29 -11.41
C GLN A 257 8.49 -2.34 -11.51
N GLY A 258 9.54 -2.78 -12.19
CA GLY A 258 10.76 -2.00 -12.40
C GLY A 258 11.69 -1.92 -11.18
N LEU A 259 11.27 -2.40 -10.01
CA LEU A 259 12.13 -2.58 -8.83
C LEU A 259 12.59 -4.03 -8.69
N MET A 260 11.73 -5.01 -8.99
CA MET A 260 12.07 -6.43 -8.94
C MET A 260 11.32 -7.30 -9.95
N GLY A 261 11.88 -8.47 -10.25
CA GLY A 261 11.32 -9.51 -11.14
C GLY A 261 12.39 -10.30 -11.91
#